data_AF-A0A8S8XN32-F1
#
_entry.id   AF-A0A8S8XN32-F1
#
_cell.length_a   1.000
_cell.length_b   1.000
_cell.length_c   1.000
_cell.angle_alpha   90.00
_cell.angle_beta   90.00
_cell.angle_gamma   90.00
#
_symmetry.space_group_name_H-M   'P 1'
#
loop_
_entity.id
_entity.type
_entity.pdbx_description
1 polymer ?
#
loop_
_entity_poly.entity_id
_entity_poly.type
_entity_poly.pdbx_seq_one_letter_code
_entity_poly.pdbx_strand_id
1 'polypeptide(L)'
;MDTDGDGYGDNLNGNYPDYFPTDDTQWSDIDGDGYGDNANGNNPDAFPFDATQWHDVDGDGYGDNANGNNPDLWPTDPSQWTDTDGDGYGDNPQGTAGARSHLMGHNGLIDSDGFGDNMNGNNPDMFPNDGTQWADSDGDGYGDNANGNDADKFPSDATQWYDSDNDGYGDNQQGNNPDAFPSDGTQWSDQDGDGYGDNAKATTQTNSHKIVLSGTMLIMTATVIMPMATVLTCAPARRLVKQSIQMVAQLLKLTAIKMVYPTSLMAALILHLENSSMLTVVLKLN
;
A
#
# COMPACT_ATOMS: atom_id res chain seq x y z
N MET A 1 -9.64 24.29 73.21
CA MET A 1 -10.72 25.07 72.60
C MET A 1 -11.38 24.10 71.65
N ASP A 2 -12.69 24.16 71.59
CA ASP A 2 -13.58 23.32 70.79
C ASP A 2 -14.59 24.35 70.27
N THR A 3 -14.40 24.76 69.03
CA THR A 3 -15.02 25.98 68.48
C THR A 3 -16.46 25.74 68.03
N ASP A 4 -16.75 24.56 67.50
CA ASP A 4 -18.06 24.18 66.96
C ASP A 4 -18.84 23.23 67.88
N GLY A 5 -18.21 22.65 68.90
CA GLY A 5 -18.86 21.94 70.00
C GLY A 5 -19.11 20.46 69.71
N ASP A 6 -18.37 19.86 68.78
CA ASP A 6 -18.51 18.45 68.38
C ASP A 6 -17.79 17.46 69.31
N GLY A 7 -16.97 18.00 70.23
CA GLY A 7 -16.20 17.24 71.21
C GLY A 7 -14.75 16.94 70.80
N TYR A 8 -14.32 17.40 69.64
CA TYR A 8 -12.93 17.42 69.18
C TYR A 8 -12.32 18.81 69.44
N GLY A 9 -11.00 18.88 69.56
CA GLY A 9 -10.31 20.10 69.96
C GLY A 9 -9.52 20.73 68.82
N ASP A 10 -9.69 22.04 68.61
CA ASP A 10 -9.02 22.84 67.57
C ASP A 10 -7.47 22.78 67.60
N ASN A 11 -6.88 22.21 68.66
CA ASN A 11 -5.44 22.01 68.76
C ASN A 11 -5.04 20.71 68.06
N LEU A 12 -4.48 20.82 66.86
CA LEU A 12 -3.99 19.71 66.04
C LEU A 12 -2.94 18.80 66.73
N ASN A 13 -2.27 19.29 67.79
CA ASN A 13 -1.32 18.49 68.58
C ASN A 13 -1.95 17.87 69.85
N GLY A 14 -3.27 17.94 70.00
CA GLY A 14 -4.03 17.39 71.12
C GLY A 14 -4.32 15.89 71.00
N ASN A 15 -5.01 15.34 72.00
CA ASN A 15 -5.42 13.92 72.01
C ASN A 15 -6.60 13.60 71.07
N TYR A 16 -7.31 14.61 70.60
CA TYR A 16 -8.45 14.53 69.66
C TYR A 16 -8.42 15.80 68.80
N PRO A 17 -7.49 15.89 67.84
CA PRO A 17 -7.40 17.06 66.98
C PRO A 17 -8.64 17.13 66.09
N ASP A 18 -9.16 18.34 65.94
CA ASP A 18 -10.22 18.67 65.01
C ASP A 18 -9.61 19.29 63.75
N TYR A 19 -9.80 18.61 62.62
CA TYR A 19 -9.34 19.08 61.31
C TYR A 19 -10.30 20.08 60.65
N PHE A 20 -11.54 20.21 61.14
CA PHE A 20 -12.55 21.15 60.65
C PHE A 20 -13.16 22.00 61.78
N PRO A 21 -12.41 22.96 62.37
CA PRO A 21 -12.80 23.70 63.59
C PRO A 21 -14.03 24.60 63.53
N THR A 22 -14.81 24.54 62.46
CA THR A 22 -16.02 25.33 62.25
C THR A 22 -17.19 24.51 61.73
N ASP A 23 -17.01 23.19 61.59
CA ASP A 23 -18.02 22.27 61.10
C ASP A 23 -18.24 21.18 62.15
N ASP A 24 -19.28 21.34 62.95
CA ASP A 24 -19.62 20.42 64.05
C ASP A 24 -19.96 18.99 63.60
N THR A 25 -19.97 18.75 62.30
CA THR A 25 -20.25 17.45 61.71
C THR A 25 -19.01 16.75 61.16
N GLN A 26 -17.85 17.42 61.13
CA GLN A 26 -16.59 16.88 60.60
C GLN A 26 -15.44 17.15 61.57
N TRP A 27 -14.55 16.18 61.77
CA TRP A 27 -13.39 16.34 62.67
C TRP A 27 -12.14 15.59 62.21
N SER A 28 -12.26 14.75 61.16
CA SER A 28 -11.22 13.83 60.69
C SER A 28 -10.97 14.05 59.21
N ASP A 29 -9.70 14.10 58.81
CA ASP A 29 -9.19 14.23 57.44
C ASP A 29 -7.93 13.35 57.35
N ILE A 30 -8.09 12.07 57.02
CA ILE A 30 -7.02 11.07 57.13
C ILE A 30 -5.94 11.28 56.07
N ASP A 31 -6.32 11.66 54.86
CA ASP A 31 -5.41 11.79 53.72
C ASP A 31 -4.97 13.23 53.44
N GLY A 32 -5.61 14.21 54.09
CA GLY A 32 -5.19 15.61 54.11
C GLY A 32 -5.65 16.40 52.90
N ASP A 33 -6.75 15.99 52.25
CA ASP A 33 -7.26 16.63 51.04
C ASP A 33 -8.26 17.78 51.31
N GLY A 34 -8.67 17.91 52.57
CA GLY A 34 -9.58 18.95 53.04
C GLY A 34 -11.07 18.60 52.93
N TYR A 35 -11.42 17.34 52.71
CA TYR A 35 -12.77 16.79 52.87
C TYR A 35 -12.83 15.90 54.10
N GLY A 36 -13.99 15.90 54.78
CA GLY A 36 -14.09 15.29 56.10
C GLY A 36 -14.53 13.82 56.05
N ASP A 37 -13.82 12.93 56.75
CA ASP A 37 -14.05 11.48 56.71
C ASP A 37 -15.40 11.03 57.34
N ASN A 38 -16.09 11.91 58.09
CA ASN A 38 -17.33 11.52 58.74
C ASN A 38 -18.44 11.45 57.69
N ALA A 39 -18.82 10.22 57.30
CA ALA A 39 -19.83 9.94 56.27
C ALA A 39 -21.21 10.61 56.49
N ASN A 40 -21.54 11.03 57.71
CA ASN A 40 -22.80 11.72 58.01
C ASN A 40 -22.65 13.24 58.15
N GLY A 41 -21.44 13.77 57.97
CA GLY A 41 -21.17 15.20 58.06
C GLY A 41 -21.45 15.93 56.75
N ASN A 42 -21.22 17.24 56.76
CA ASN A 42 -21.31 18.06 55.57
C ASN A 42 -20.15 17.69 54.64
N ASN A 43 -20.46 17.61 53.33
CA ASN A 43 -19.50 17.30 52.27
C ASN A 43 -18.52 16.18 52.67
N PRO A 44 -19.04 15.00 53.04
CA PRO A 44 -18.20 13.91 53.51
C PRO A 44 -17.31 13.42 52.38
N ASP A 45 -16.09 13.06 52.73
CA ASP A 45 -15.15 12.42 51.84
C ASP A 45 -15.62 10.99 51.51
N ALA A 46 -15.87 10.74 50.22
CA ALA A 46 -16.21 9.42 49.70
C ALA A 46 -15.00 8.44 49.69
N PHE A 47 -13.77 8.97 49.67
CA PHE A 47 -12.53 8.20 49.62
C PHE A 47 -11.51 8.63 50.70
N PRO A 48 -11.74 8.32 51.99
CA PRO A 48 -10.92 8.75 53.15
C PRO A 48 -9.42 8.37 53.17
N PHE A 49 -8.92 7.72 52.13
CA PHE A 49 -7.54 7.26 52.01
C PHE A 49 -6.91 7.65 50.67
N ASP A 50 -7.61 8.43 49.86
CA ASP A 50 -7.18 8.85 48.53
C ASP A 50 -7.29 10.37 48.39
N ALA A 51 -6.22 11.07 48.75
CA ALA A 51 -6.19 12.54 48.72
C ALA A 51 -6.40 13.18 47.33
N THR A 52 -6.62 12.37 46.30
CA THR A 52 -6.92 12.83 44.95
C THR A 52 -8.39 12.70 44.57
N GLN A 53 -9.21 12.03 45.38
CA GLN A 53 -10.63 11.78 45.14
C GLN A 53 -11.42 12.03 46.42
N TRP A 54 -12.56 12.70 46.33
CA TRP A 54 -13.39 13.00 47.51
C TRP A 54 -14.90 12.89 47.27
N HIS A 55 -15.31 12.69 46.03
CA HIS A 55 -16.70 12.77 45.60
C HIS A 55 -17.04 11.62 44.67
N ASP A 56 -18.18 10.98 44.90
CA ASP A 56 -18.72 9.86 44.14
C ASP A 56 -20.25 10.02 44.09
N VAL A 57 -20.76 10.59 43.01
CA VAL A 57 -22.19 10.95 42.88
C VAL A 57 -23.08 9.72 42.80
N ASP A 58 -22.64 8.67 42.12
CA ASP A 58 -23.47 7.53 41.78
C ASP A 58 -23.18 6.27 42.61
N GLY A 59 -22.10 6.29 43.37
CA GLY A 59 -21.77 5.32 44.40
C GLY A 59 -21.12 4.06 43.84
N ASP A 60 -20.43 4.15 42.71
CA ASP A 60 -19.78 3.01 42.06
C ASP A 60 -18.37 2.70 42.60
N GLY A 61 -17.81 3.62 43.39
CA GLY A 61 -16.49 3.51 44.00
C GLY A 61 -15.34 4.04 43.13
N TYR A 62 -15.62 4.82 42.09
CA TYR A 62 -14.67 5.63 41.34
C TYR A 62 -14.94 7.11 41.60
N GLY A 63 -13.89 7.91 41.73
CA GLY A 63 -14.04 9.29 42.15
C GLY A 63 -14.23 10.27 40.99
N ASP A 64 -15.13 11.24 41.16
CA ASP A 64 -15.52 12.20 40.13
C ASP A 64 -14.47 13.27 39.80
N ASN A 65 -13.41 13.39 40.61
CA ASN A 65 -12.37 14.38 40.34
C ASN A 65 -11.53 13.93 39.14
N ALA A 66 -11.79 14.53 37.98
CA ALA A 66 -11.08 14.23 36.73
C ALA A 66 -9.54 14.39 36.79
N ASN A 67 -9.01 15.15 37.76
CA ASN A 67 -7.57 15.30 37.98
C ASN A 67 -7.00 14.30 39.01
N GLY A 68 -7.86 13.51 39.64
CA GLY A 68 -7.48 12.49 40.60
C GLY A 68 -6.99 11.22 39.92
N ASN A 69 -6.56 10.25 40.72
CA ASN A 69 -6.24 8.94 40.20
C ASN A 69 -7.54 8.20 39.80
N ASN A 70 -7.46 7.34 38.79
CA ASN A 70 -8.59 6.51 38.31
C ASN A 70 -9.96 7.23 38.33
N PRO A 71 -10.06 8.41 37.69
CA PRO A 71 -11.28 9.20 37.78
C PRO A 71 -12.44 8.49 37.09
N ASP A 72 -13.63 8.66 37.63
CA ASP A 72 -14.86 8.25 36.97
C ASP A 72 -15.11 9.11 35.72
N LEU A 73 -15.17 8.45 34.56
CA LEU A 73 -15.48 9.09 33.28
C LEU A 73 -16.99 9.30 33.06
N TRP A 74 -17.85 8.62 33.83
CA TRP A 74 -19.29 8.83 33.83
C TRP A 74 -19.88 9.05 35.24
N PRO A 75 -19.66 10.25 35.85
CA PRO A 75 -20.08 10.65 37.22
C PRO A 75 -21.58 10.54 37.59
N THR A 76 -22.42 9.95 36.76
CA THR A 76 -23.86 9.78 37.01
C THR A 76 -24.37 8.42 36.54
N ASP A 77 -23.49 7.56 36.04
CA ASP A 77 -23.79 6.21 35.59
C ASP A 77 -23.00 5.20 36.45
N PRO A 78 -23.62 4.63 37.50
CA PRO A 78 -22.92 3.77 38.47
C PRO A 78 -22.51 2.41 37.90
N SER A 79 -22.64 2.23 36.60
CA SER A 79 -22.30 1.02 35.90
C SER A 79 -21.19 1.21 34.88
N GLN A 80 -20.68 2.43 34.68
CA GLN A 80 -19.56 2.74 33.80
C GLN A 80 -18.61 3.73 34.45
N TRP A 81 -17.31 3.45 34.42
CA TRP A 81 -16.31 4.28 35.09
C TRP A 81 -15.00 4.47 34.30
N THR A 82 -14.62 3.49 33.47
CA THR A 82 -13.40 3.52 32.65
C THR A 82 -13.69 3.34 31.16
N ASP A 83 -12.86 3.98 30.33
CA ASP A 83 -12.86 3.91 28.87
C ASP A 83 -11.42 3.61 28.41
N THR A 84 -11.09 2.34 28.22
CA THR A 84 -9.71 1.95 27.94
C THR A 84 -9.30 2.31 26.51
N ASP A 85 -10.23 2.31 25.55
CA ASP A 85 -9.94 2.56 24.14
C ASP A 85 -10.31 3.98 23.64
N GLY A 86 -11.04 4.74 24.46
CA GLY A 86 -11.42 6.12 24.16
C GLY A 86 -12.55 6.22 23.14
N ASP A 87 -13.38 5.18 23.02
CA ASP A 87 -14.47 5.13 22.05
C ASP A 87 -15.74 5.89 22.52
N GLY A 88 -15.75 6.35 23.77
CA GLY A 88 -16.87 7.06 24.39
C GLY A 88 -17.93 6.15 25.00
N TYR A 89 -17.67 4.86 25.13
CA TYR A 89 -18.46 3.87 25.86
C TYR A 89 -17.63 3.23 26.96
N GLY A 90 -18.26 2.94 28.10
CA GLY A 90 -17.52 2.37 29.22
C GLY A 90 -17.22 0.87 29.05
N ASP A 91 -16.11 0.46 29.67
CA ASP A 91 -15.55 -0.89 29.56
C ASP A 91 -16.41 -1.98 30.21
N ASN A 92 -17.35 -1.64 31.12
CA ASN A 92 -18.10 -2.62 31.88
C ASN A 92 -19.23 -3.25 31.05
N PRO A 93 -19.13 -4.53 30.64
CA PRO A 93 -20.08 -5.16 29.72
C PRO A 93 -21.47 -5.38 30.31
N GLN A 94 -21.65 -5.18 31.61
CA GLN A 94 -22.94 -5.32 32.30
C GLN A 94 -23.62 -3.98 32.59
N GLY A 95 -22.97 -2.85 32.31
CA GLY A 95 -23.54 -1.53 32.59
C GLY A 95 -24.45 -0.99 31.49
N THR A 96 -25.02 0.19 31.76
CA THR A 96 -25.73 0.99 30.76
C THR A 96 -24.77 1.27 29.61
N ALA A 97 -25.22 0.96 28.40
CA ALA A 97 -24.44 1.02 27.16
C ALA A 97 -23.15 0.15 27.07
N GLY A 98 -22.56 -0.36 28.16
CA GLY A 98 -21.38 -1.23 28.09
C GLY A 98 -21.61 -2.58 27.39
N ALA A 99 -22.88 -2.93 27.18
CA ALA A 99 -23.29 -4.08 26.37
C ALA A 99 -23.69 -3.73 24.91
N ARG A 100 -23.40 -2.53 24.38
CA ARG A 100 -23.47 -2.31 22.92
C ARG A 100 -22.19 -2.75 22.21
N SER A 101 -21.08 -2.84 22.94
CA SER A 101 -19.84 -3.46 22.46
C SER A 101 -19.94 -4.99 22.36
N HIS A 102 -20.42 -5.70 23.39
CA HIS A 102 -20.25 -7.17 23.41
C HIS A 102 -21.39 -8.00 22.78
N LEU A 103 -22.62 -7.48 22.60
CA LEU A 103 -23.75 -8.33 22.17
C LEU A 103 -24.21 -8.11 20.72
N MET A 104 -23.82 -7.02 20.06
CA MET A 104 -24.17 -6.75 18.66
C MET A 104 -23.12 -5.84 18.02
N GLY A 105 -21.96 -6.37 17.64
CA GLY A 105 -21.06 -5.80 16.61
C GLY A 105 -20.92 -4.28 16.57
N HIS A 106 -20.72 -3.62 17.72
CA HIS A 106 -20.57 -2.17 17.80
C HIS A 106 -19.57 -1.81 18.89
N ASN A 107 -18.31 -2.16 18.62
CA ASN A 107 -17.14 -1.66 19.33
C ASN A 107 -16.49 -0.49 18.56
N GLY A 108 -17.30 0.32 17.87
CA GLY A 108 -16.79 0.98 16.67
C GLY A 108 -16.15 -0.05 15.73
N LEU A 109 -16.83 -1.19 15.54
CA LEU A 109 -16.38 -2.31 14.71
C LEU A 109 -17.56 -2.75 13.86
N ILE A 110 -18.05 -1.87 12.98
CA ILE A 110 -19.15 -2.21 12.06
C ILE A 110 -18.83 -3.51 11.28
N ASP A 111 -17.56 -3.83 11.08
CA ASP A 111 -17.09 -4.94 10.26
C ASP A 111 -16.19 -5.97 10.99
N SER A 112 -15.91 -5.76 12.28
CA SER A 112 -15.28 -6.73 13.19
C SER A 112 -13.82 -7.09 12.88
N ASP A 113 -13.03 -6.16 12.36
CA ASP A 113 -11.61 -6.38 12.05
C ASP A 113 -10.62 -6.14 13.21
N GLY A 114 -11.08 -5.44 14.26
CA GLY A 114 -10.31 -5.12 15.46
C GLY A 114 -9.74 -3.69 15.51
N PHE A 115 -10.12 -2.80 14.59
CA PHE A 115 -9.77 -1.38 14.55
C PHE A 115 -10.98 -0.48 14.91
N GLY A 116 -10.77 0.62 15.63
CA GLY A 116 -11.89 1.41 16.15
C GLY A 116 -12.42 2.47 15.17
N ASP A 117 -13.72 2.49 14.88
CA ASP A 117 -14.40 3.46 13.98
C ASP A 117 -14.27 4.93 14.43
N ASN A 118 -13.85 5.18 15.67
CA ASN A 118 -13.60 6.54 16.15
C ASN A 118 -12.27 7.06 15.60
N MET A 119 -12.33 7.94 14.59
CA MET A 119 -11.14 8.59 14.00
C MET A 119 -10.24 9.34 15.00
N ASN A 120 -10.74 9.72 16.17
CA ASN A 120 -9.95 10.36 17.23
C ASN A 120 -9.56 9.40 18.37
N GLY A 121 -9.96 8.13 18.29
CA GLY A 121 -9.67 7.10 19.26
C GLY A 121 -8.29 6.47 19.04
N ASN A 122 -7.96 5.48 19.86
CA ASN A 122 -6.77 4.66 19.65
C ASN A 122 -7.03 3.66 18.53
N ASN A 123 -6.08 3.54 17.58
CA ASN A 123 -6.16 2.61 16.44
C ASN A 123 -7.38 2.84 15.53
N PRO A 124 -7.51 4.06 14.94
CA PRO A 124 -8.66 4.43 14.15
C PRO A 124 -8.78 3.58 12.88
N ASP A 125 -10.01 3.20 12.56
CA ASP A 125 -10.38 2.51 11.33
C ASP A 125 -10.75 3.53 10.24
N MET A 126 -9.99 3.51 9.14
CA MET A 126 -10.23 4.34 7.96
C MET A 126 -11.30 3.77 7.02
N PHE A 127 -11.68 2.50 7.20
CA PHE A 127 -12.70 1.79 6.42
C PHE A 127 -13.79 1.15 7.29
N PRO A 128 -14.64 1.94 7.99
CA PRO A 128 -15.68 1.46 8.91
C PRO A 128 -16.77 0.53 8.35
N ASN A 129 -16.66 0.01 7.14
CA ASN A 129 -17.61 -0.93 6.57
C ASN A 129 -16.92 -2.07 5.82
N ASP A 130 -15.59 -2.14 5.84
CA ASP A 130 -14.81 -3.18 5.18
C ASP A 130 -13.81 -3.79 6.16
N GLY A 131 -14.22 -4.87 6.82
CA GLY A 131 -13.43 -5.50 7.88
C GLY A 131 -12.21 -6.28 7.38
N THR A 132 -11.81 -6.01 6.14
CA THR A 132 -10.55 -6.45 5.58
C THR A 132 -9.56 -5.30 5.40
N GLN A 133 -9.95 -4.05 5.67
CA GLN A 133 -9.16 -2.84 5.56
C GLN A 133 -9.34 -1.97 6.80
N TRP A 134 -8.27 -1.30 7.24
CA TRP A 134 -8.32 -0.41 8.41
C TRP A 134 -7.41 0.81 8.30
N ALA A 135 -6.39 0.75 7.44
CA ALA A 135 -5.38 1.79 7.29
C ALA A 135 -5.35 2.28 5.84
N ASP A 136 -5.16 3.59 5.67
CA ASP A 136 -4.99 4.30 4.41
C ASP A 136 -3.81 5.27 4.60
N SER A 137 -2.61 4.82 4.27
CA SER A 137 -1.38 5.53 4.63
C SER A 137 -1.16 6.84 3.87
N ASP A 138 -1.70 6.94 2.66
CA ASP A 138 -1.51 8.10 1.78
C ASP A 138 -2.80 8.91 1.51
N GLY A 139 -3.95 8.39 1.95
CA GLY A 139 -5.22 9.10 1.98
C GLY A 139 -5.97 9.08 0.65
N ASP A 140 -5.75 8.07 -0.20
CA ASP A 140 -6.40 7.95 -1.51
C ASP A 140 -7.73 7.19 -1.48
N GLY A 141 -8.07 6.58 -0.34
CA GLY A 141 -9.28 5.82 -0.12
C GLY A 141 -9.19 4.34 -0.52
N TYR A 142 -8.00 3.80 -0.74
CA TYR A 142 -7.72 2.38 -0.88
C TYR A 142 -6.93 1.87 0.32
N GLY A 143 -7.24 0.66 0.78
CA GLY A 143 -6.71 0.19 2.06
C GLY A 143 -5.35 -0.52 1.96
N ASP A 144 -4.47 -0.25 2.92
CA ASP A 144 -3.08 -0.74 2.96
C ASP A 144 -2.95 -2.27 3.14
N ASN A 145 -4.00 -2.95 3.65
CA ASN A 145 -3.91 -4.39 3.90
C ASN A 145 -3.92 -5.15 2.57
N ALA A 146 -2.75 -5.62 2.15
CA ALA A 146 -2.56 -6.36 0.89
C ALA A 146 -3.46 -7.60 0.70
N ASN A 147 -4.02 -8.16 1.77
CA ASN A 147 -4.94 -9.30 1.71
C ASN A 147 -6.43 -8.89 1.76
N GLY A 148 -6.73 -7.60 1.90
CA GLY A 148 -8.08 -7.08 1.95
C GLY A 148 -8.70 -6.84 0.57
N ASN A 149 -9.96 -6.45 0.59
CA ASN A 149 -10.68 -6.04 -0.63
C ASN A 149 -10.09 -4.73 -1.12
N ASP A 150 -10.01 -4.58 -2.45
CA ASP A 150 -9.52 -3.37 -3.12
C ASP A 150 -8.22 -2.82 -2.50
N ALA A 151 -7.32 -3.73 -2.13
CA ALA A 151 -6.08 -3.39 -1.44
C ALA A 151 -5.16 -2.52 -2.31
N ASP A 152 -4.65 -1.46 -1.71
CA ASP A 152 -3.74 -0.53 -2.34
C ASP A 152 -2.41 -1.23 -2.69
N LYS A 153 -2.03 -1.15 -3.97
CA LYS A 153 -0.74 -1.64 -4.50
C LYS A 153 0.41 -0.69 -4.25
N PHE A 154 0.14 0.58 -3.98
CA PHE A 154 1.13 1.61 -3.70
C PHE A 154 0.78 2.45 -2.44
N PRO A 155 0.86 1.88 -1.21
CA PRO A 155 0.49 2.51 0.09
C PRO A 155 1.24 3.79 0.52
N SER A 156 1.96 4.42 -0.41
CA SER A 156 2.75 5.63 -0.18
C SER A 156 2.63 6.63 -1.32
N ASP A 157 1.77 6.36 -2.30
CA ASP A 157 1.53 7.18 -3.47
C ASP A 157 0.03 7.30 -3.74
N ALA A 158 -0.59 8.32 -3.13
CA ALA A 158 -2.03 8.58 -3.21
C ALA A 158 -2.59 8.83 -4.62
N THR A 159 -1.76 8.73 -5.65
CA THR A 159 -2.14 8.85 -7.05
C THR A 159 -2.17 7.52 -7.78
N GLN A 160 -1.75 6.42 -7.15
CA GLN A 160 -1.72 5.07 -7.70
C GLN A 160 -2.23 4.06 -6.67
N TRP A 161 -3.21 3.23 -7.04
CA TRP A 161 -3.77 2.22 -6.14
C TRP A 161 -3.89 0.82 -6.76
N TYR A 162 -3.82 0.75 -8.09
CA TYR A 162 -4.06 -0.48 -8.85
C TYR A 162 -2.87 -0.79 -9.76
N ASP A 163 -2.52 -2.06 -9.87
CA ASP A 163 -1.47 -2.61 -10.73
C ASP A 163 -2.03 -3.91 -11.35
N SER A 164 -2.55 -3.79 -12.57
CA SER A 164 -3.30 -4.88 -13.21
C SER A 164 -2.44 -6.07 -13.60
N ASP A 165 -1.18 -5.85 -13.97
CA ASP A 165 -0.28 -6.88 -14.47
C ASP A 165 0.91 -7.21 -13.53
N ASN A 166 0.97 -6.52 -12.39
CA ASN A 166 1.93 -6.71 -11.30
C ASN A 166 3.37 -6.41 -11.70
N ASP A 167 3.59 -5.38 -12.52
CA ASP A 167 4.93 -4.96 -12.93
C ASP A 167 5.55 -3.87 -12.03
N GLY A 168 4.75 -3.34 -11.09
CA GLY A 168 5.15 -2.32 -10.13
C GLY A 168 4.96 -0.89 -10.62
N TYR A 169 4.21 -0.65 -11.70
CA TYR A 169 3.77 0.66 -12.14
C TYR A 169 2.25 0.74 -12.06
N GLY A 170 1.73 1.90 -11.63
CA GLY A 170 0.31 2.03 -11.35
C GLY A 170 -0.52 2.37 -12.59
N ASP A 171 -1.71 1.79 -12.69
CA ASP A 171 -2.58 1.90 -13.87
C ASP A 171 -3.13 3.33 -14.09
N ASN A 172 -3.19 4.17 -13.04
CA ASN A 172 -3.81 5.48 -13.12
C ASN A 172 -2.95 6.45 -13.94
N GLN A 173 -3.36 6.71 -15.18
CA GLN A 173 -2.66 7.60 -16.12
C GLN A 173 -2.50 9.05 -15.66
N GLN A 174 -3.25 9.48 -14.65
CA GLN A 174 -3.14 10.82 -14.07
C GLN A 174 -2.22 10.87 -12.84
N GLY A 175 -1.75 9.71 -12.37
CA GLY A 175 -0.88 9.60 -11.22
C GLY A 175 0.60 9.73 -11.52
N ASN A 176 1.41 9.53 -10.51
CA ASN A 176 2.86 9.53 -10.61
C ASN A 176 3.32 8.23 -11.27
N ASN A 177 4.31 8.33 -12.17
CA ASN A 177 4.89 7.18 -12.88
C ASN A 177 3.85 6.18 -13.41
N PRO A 178 2.85 6.64 -14.18
CA PRO A 178 1.79 5.77 -14.64
C PRO A 178 2.32 4.70 -15.59
N ASP A 179 1.75 3.51 -15.51
CA ASP A 179 2.01 2.43 -16.45
C ASP A 179 1.38 2.76 -17.82
N ALA A 180 2.22 2.97 -18.84
CA ALA A 180 1.74 3.19 -20.21
C ALA A 180 1.00 1.97 -20.82
N PHE A 181 1.19 0.77 -20.28
CA PHE A 181 0.59 -0.48 -20.75
C PHE A 181 -0.01 -1.33 -19.60
N PRO A 182 -1.15 -0.92 -19.00
CA PRO A 182 -1.81 -1.54 -17.82
C PRO A 182 -2.26 -3.01 -17.92
N SER A 183 -1.76 -3.78 -18.88
CA SER A 183 -2.12 -5.18 -19.09
C SER A 183 -0.96 -6.01 -19.64
N ASP A 184 0.22 -5.41 -19.77
CA ASP A 184 1.43 -6.04 -20.24
C ASP A 184 2.58 -5.71 -19.29
N GLY A 185 2.74 -6.53 -18.26
CA GLY A 185 3.76 -6.32 -17.22
C GLY A 185 5.21 -6.50 -17.69
N THR A 186 5.45 -6.52 -19.00
CA THR A 186 6.78 -6.40 -19.60
C THR A 186 7.07 -5.00 -20.14
N GLN A 187 6.08 -4.10 -20.18
CA GLN A 187 6.15 -2.78 -20.81
C GLN A 187 5.44 -1.75 -19.91
N TRP A 188 6.10 -0.63 -19.58
CA TRP A 188 5.49 0.38 -18.70
C TRP A 188 5.75 1.85 -19.07
N SER A 189 6.58 2.11 -20.09
CA SER A 189 6.98 3.46 -20.50
C SER A 189 6.89 3.60 -22.02
N ASP A 190 6.16 4.60 -22.52
CA ASP A 190 6.05 4.92 -23.96
C ASP A 190 6.37 6.41 -24.20
N GLN A 191 7.66 6.75 -24.18
CA GLN A 191 8.12 8.14 -24.24
C GLN A 191 7.96 8.73 -25.64
N ASP A 192 8.05 7.91 -26.69
CA ASP A 192 7.95 8.35 -28.08
C ASP A 192 6.55 8.18 -28.71
N GLY A 193 5.63 7.53 -27.99
CA GLY A 193 4.22 7.39 -28.35
C GLY A 193 4.01 6.44 -29.53
N ASP A 194 4.91 5.47 -29.70
CA ASP A 194 4.86 4.52 -30.82
C ASP A 194 4.02 3.27 -30.53
N GLY A 195 3.54 3.13 -29.28
CA GLY A 195 2.72 2.03 -28.81
C GLY A 195 3.52 0.80 -28.36
N TYR A 196 4.83 0.95 -28.12
CA TYR A 196 5.70 -0.08 -27.53
C TYR A 196 6.51 0.49 -26.35
N GLY A 197 6.82 -0.39 -25.39
CA GLY A 197 7.54 -0.06 -24.17
C GLY A 197 9.04 0.19 -24.38
N ASP A 198 9.53 1.31 -23.86
CA ASP A 198 10.94 1.72 -23.84
C ASP A 198 11.77 1.03 -22.74
N ASN A 199 11.09 0.50 -21.74
CA ASN A 199 11.64 -0.05 -20.52
C ASN A 199 12.35 -1.40 -20.71
N ALA A 200 11.99 -2.14 -21.77
CA ALA A 200 12.76 -3.27 -22.24
C ALA A 200 13.98 -2.75 -23.01
N LYS A 201 15.19 -3.02 -22.49
CA LYS A 201 16.48 -2.85 -23.18
C LYS A 201 16.34 -3.21 -24.65
N ALA A 202 16.14 -2.20 -25.50
CA ALA A 202 15.82 -2.30 -26.92
C ALA A 202 16.17 -3.69 -27.50
N THR A 203 15.26 -4.66 -27.41
CA THR A 203 15.24 -5.66 -28.46
C THR A 203 14.87 -4.83 -29.65
N THR A 204 15.87 -4.47 -30.44
CA THR A 204 15.79 -3.78 -31.71
C THR A 204 14.60 -4.30 -32.52
N GLN A 205 13.38 -3.84 -32.22
CA GLN A 205 12.44 -3.43 -33.23
C GLN A 205 13.07 -2.15 -33.72
N THR A 206 13.92 -2.33 -34.73
CA THR A 206 14.44 -1.25 -35.53
C THR A 206 13.33 -0.24 -35.70
N ASN A 207 13.53 0.97 -35.15
CA ASN A 207 12.63 2.10 -35.32
C ASN A 207 12.04 1.98 -36.71
N SER A 208 10.78 1.60 -36.76
CA SER A 208 10.00 1.65 -37.98
C SER A 208 9.64 3.11 -38.22
N HIS A 209 10.66 4.01 -38.18
CA HIS A 209 10.89 4.85 -39.34
C HIS A 209 10.80 3.91 -40.53
N LYS A 210 9.60 3.82 -41.09
CA LYS A 210 9.29 3.75 -42.50
C LYS A 210 10.56 3.72 -43.36
N ILE A 211 11.32 2.63 -43.28
CA ILE A 211 12.02 2.10 -44.42
C ILE A 211 10.86 1.43 -45.14
N VAL A 212 10.06 2.29 -45.76
CA VAL A 212 9.50 2.00 -47.05
C VAL A 212 10.71 1.51 -47.83
N LEU A 213 10.92 0.19 -47.79
CA LEU A 213 11.57 -0.53 -48.87
C LEU A 213 10.62 -0.35 -50.04
N SER A 214 10.57 0.89 -50.54
CA SER A 214 10.19 1.21 -51.89
C SER A 214 10.98 0.22 -52.71
N GLY A 215 10.28 -0.55 -53.55
CA GLY A 215 10.85 -1.63 -54.36
C GLY A 215 12.05 -1.23 -55.20
N THR A 216 12.48 0.04 -55.17
CA THR A 216 13.73 0.56 -55.70
C THR A 216 15.01 -0.06 -55.10
N MET A 217 15.04 -0.48 -53.83
CA MET A 217 16.28 -1.05 -53.25
C MET A 217 16.54 -2.52 -53.66
N LEU A 218 15.47 -3.29 -53.89
CA LEU A 218 15.58 -4.65 -54.45
C LEU A 218 15.94 -4.62 -55.94
N ILE A 219 15.57 -3.55 -56.66
CA ILE A 219 15.95 -3.37 -58.06
C ILE A 219 17.41 -2.93 -58.18
N MET A 220 17.93 -2.10 -57.26
CA MET A 220 19.34 -1.67 -57.26
C MET A 220 20.33 -2.84 -57.12
N THR A 221 20.00 -3.90 -56.36
CA THR A 221 20.88 -5.08 -56.25
C THR A 221 20.83 -5.97 -57.49
N ALA A 222 19.76 -5.92 -58.29
CA ALA A 222 19.68 -6.64 -59.57
C ALA A 222 20.34 -5.85 -60.73
N THR A 223 20.30 -4.51 -60.72
CA THR A 223 20.94 -3.68 -61.77
C THR A 223 22.43 -3.42 -61.58
N VAL A 224 22.99 -3.60 -60.37
CA VAL A 224 24.45 -3.44 -60.15
C VAL A 224 25.21 -4.76 -60.38
N ILE A 225 24.53 -5.91 -60.42
CA ILE A 225 25.18 -7.23 -60.66
C ILE A 225 25.23 -7.58 -62.17
N MET A 226 24.49 -6.87 -63.04
CA MET A 226 24.38 -7.21 -64.46
C MET A 226 25.35 -6.53 -65.46
N PRO A 227 26.50 -5.92 -65.04
CA PRO A 227 27.61 -5.77 -65.97
C PRO A 227 28.96 -6.27 -65.42
N MET A 228 28.95 -7.22 -64.47
CA MET A 228 30.17 -7.94 -64.04
C MET A 228 30.27 -9.35 -64.65
N ALA A 229 29.59 -9.61 -65.77
CA ALA A 229 29.64 -10.89 -66.48
C ALA A 229 30.57 -10.87 -67.72
N THR A 230 31.37 -9.82 -67.96
CA THR A 230 32.17 -9.74 -69.19
C THR A 230 33.67 -9.52 -69.01
N VAL A 231 34.21 -9.45 -67.80
CA VAL A 231 35.64 -9.13 -67.63
C VAL A 231 36.26 -9.92 -66.47
N LEU A 232 36.83 -11.10 -66.79
CA LEU A 232 38.20 -11.54 -66.43
C LEU A 232 38.32 -13.07 -66.42
N THR A 233 38.88 -13.57 -67.52
CA THR A 233 39.78 -14.72 -67.56
C THR A 233 41.03 -14.41 -66.74
N CYS A 234 41.03 -14.63 -65.42
CA CYS A 234 42.28 -14.74 -64.65
C CYS A 234 42.10 -15.49 -63.32
N ALA A 235 42.97 -16.47 -63.07
CA ALA A 235 42.84 -17.46 -62.00
C ALA A 235 42.85 -16.97 -60.53
N PRO A 236 43.43 -15.81 -60.14
CA PRO A 236 43.52 -15.46 -58.71
C PRO A 236 42.23 -14.84 -58.12
N ALA A 237 41.27 -14.38 -58.93
CA ALA A 237 40.04 -13.72 -58.45
C ALA A 237 38.91 -14.69 -58.03
N ARG A 238 39.01 -15.98 -58.37
CA ARG A 238 37.96 -16.98 -58.06
C ARG A 238 37.78 -17.26 -56.57
N ARG A 239 38.82 -17.09 -55.76
CA ARG A 239 38.79 -17.43 -54.32
C ARG A 239 38.05 -16.38 -53.50
N LEU A 240 38.22 -15.10 -53.84
CA LEU A 240 37.55 -13.97 -53.20
C LEU A 240 36.06 -13.95 -53.55
N VAL A 241 35.68 -14.15 -54.81
CA VAL A 241 34.27 -14.19 -55.23
C VAL A 241 33.53 -15.37 -54.59
N LYS A 242 34.17 -16.55 -54.47
CA LYS A 242 33.61 -17.68 -53.74
C LYS A 242 33.43 -17.40 -52.24
N GLN A 243 34.37 -16.70 -51.61
CA GLN A 243 34.26 -16.31 -50.21
C GLN A 243 33.13 -15.28 -50.00
N SER A 244 32.95 -14.32 -50.90
CA SER A 244 31.85 -13.35 -50.84
C SER A 244 30.48 -14.02 -50.98
N ILE A 245 30.34 -14.96 -51.92
CA ILE A 245 29.09 -15.71 -52.13
C ILE A 245 28.80 -16.63 -50.93
N GLN A 246 29.82 -17.29 -50.37
CA GLN A 246 29.64 -18.11 -49.17
C GLN A 246 29.26 -17.28 -47.95
N MET A 247 29.82 -16.08 -47.77
CA MET A 247 29.48 -15.19 -46.67
C MET A 247 28.03 -14.68 -46.76
N VAL A 248 27.57 -14.34 -47.97
CA VAL A 248 26.18 -13.93 -48.24
C VAL A 248 25.20 -15.10 -48.03
N ALA A 249 25.55 -16.31 -48.46
CA ALA A 249 24.75 -17.51 -48.21
C ALA A 249 24.68 -17.85 -46.70
N GLN A 250 25.74 -17.57 -45.94
CA GLN A 250 25.78 -17.80 -44.50
C GLN A 250 24.98 -16.75 -43.72
N LEU A 251 24.96 -15.49 -44.18
CA LEU A 251 24.04 -14.45 -43.69
C LEU A 251 22.57 -14.78 -43.98
N LEU A 252 22.27 -15.32 -45.17
CA LEU A 252 20.92 -15.76 -45.55
C LEU A 252 20.46 -16.99 -44.74
N LYS A 253 21.37 -17.92 -44.42
CA LYS A 253 21.07 -19.07 -43.54
C LYS A 253 20.83 -18.65 -42.08
N LEU A 254 21.54 -17.63 -41.58
CA LEU A 254 21.28 -17.08 -40.23
C LEU A 254 19.94 -16.34 -40.14
N THR A 255 19.53 -15.66 -41.21
CA THR A 255 18.23 -14.94 -41.26
C THR A 255 17.04 -15.87 -41.51
N ALA A 256 17.25 -17.03 -42.13
CA ALA A 256 16.22 -18.05 -42.36
C ALA A 256 15.69 -18.71 -41.07
N ILE A 257 16.43 -18.66 -39.95
CA ILE A 257 16.01 -19.28 -38.68
C ILE A 257 14.83 -18.53 -38.03
N LYS A 258 14.50 -17.31 -38.47
CA LYS A 258 13.40 -16.51 -37.90
C LYS A 258 12.23 -16.24 -38.85
N MET A 259 12.21 -16.80 -40.05
CA MET A 259 11.10 -16.63 -40.99
C MET A 259 10.27 -17.91 -41.09
N VAL A 260 9.10 -17.92 -40.47
CA VAL A 260 8.04 -18.90 -40.70
C VAL A 260 7.51 -18.70 -42.13
N TYR A 261 8.15 -19.35 -43.11
CA TYR A 261 7.60 -19.57 -44.45
C TYR A 261 7.46 -21.07 -44.70
N PRO A 262 6.44 -21.51 -45.46
CA PRO A 262 6.27 -22.92 -45.79
C PRO A 262 7.50 -23.45 -46.53
N THR A 263 8.00 -24.60 -46.06
CA THR A 263 9.26 -25.26 -46.42
C THR A 263 9.46 -25.52 -47.92
N SER A 264 8.42 -25.42 -48.75
CA SER A 264 8.46 -25.70 -50.19
C SER A 264 9.09 -24.58 -51.03
N LEU A 265 8.99 -23.31 -50.62
CA LEU A 265 9.51 -22.18 -51.42
C LEU A 265 11.01 -21.93 -51.17
N MET A 266 11.47 -22.18 -49.94
CA MET A 266 12.88 -22.11 -49.53
C MET A 266 13.75 -23.17 -50.25
N ALA A 267 13.22 -24.39 -50.43
CA ALA A 267 13.94 -25.47 -51.10
C ALA A 267 14.19 -25.16 -52.60
N ALA A 268 13.24 -24.52 -53.29
CA ALA A 268 13.37 -24.15 -54.69
C ALA A 268 14.43 -23.06 -54.93
N LEU A 269 14.55 -22.10 -54.01
CA LEU A 269 15.53 -21.01 -54.11
C LEU A 269 16.97 -21.49 -53.85
N ILE A 270 17.14 -22.42 -52.90
CA ILE A 270 18.45 -23.02 -52.58
C ILE A 270 18.94 -23.94 -53.73
N LEU A 271 18.05 -24.75 -54.32
CA LEU A 271 18.36 -25.59 -55.48
C LEU A 271 18.72 -24.78 -56.74
N HIS A 272 18.09 -23.63 -56.95
CA HIS A 272 18.38 -22.75 -58.10
C HIS A 272 19.75 -22.08 -57.99
N LEU A 273 20.18 -21.76 -56.75
CA LEU A 273 21.48 -21.16 -56.47
C LEU A 273 22.63 -22.19 -56.53
N GLU A 274 22.41 -23.44 -56.10
CA GLU A 274 23.43 -24.50 -56.20
C GLU A 274 23.67 -24.94 -57.65
N ASN A 275 22.63 -25.05 -58.47
CA ASN A 275 22.75 -25.42 -59.89
C ASN A 275 23.38 -24.34 -60.78
N SER A 276 23.29 -23.05 -60.39
CA SER A 276 23.88 -21.94 -61.15
C SER A 276 25.43 -21.95 -61.12
N SER A 277 26.04 -22.74 -60.22
CA SER A 277 27.50 -22.89 -60.11
C SER A 277 28.12 -23.92 -61.06
N MET A 278 27.32 -24.71 -61.79
CA MET A 278 27.78 -25.86 -62.60
C MET A 278 27.68 -25.64 -64.12
N LEU A 279 27.11 -24.53 -64.59
CA LEU A 279 26.89 -24.31 -66.02
C LEU A 279 28.06 -23.57 -66.69
N THR A 280 29.23 -24.21 -66.70
CA THR A 280 30.29 -23.91 -67.69
C THR A 280 31.05 -25.20 -67.96
N VAL A 281 31.11 -25.60 -69.24
CA VAL A 281 31.52 -26.91 -69.80
C VAL A 281 30.32 -27.87 -69.88
N VAL A 282 29.59 -28.00 -70.99
CA VAL A 282 30.01 -28.49 -72.32
C VAL A 282 29.07 -27.93 -73.40
N LEU A 283 29.57 -27.10 -74.31
CA LEU A 283 29.09 -27.01 -75.69
C LEU A 283 30.31 -26.66 -76.56
N LYS A 284 31.04 -27.68 -77.00
CA LYS A 284 31.70 -27.63 -78.32
C LYS A 284 30.88 -28.51 -79.24
N LEU A 285 30.47 -27.87 -80.33
CA LEU A 285 29.73 -28.41 -81.47
C LEU A 285 30.55 -29.46 -82.23
N ASN A 286 29.83 -30.41 -82.83
CA ASN A 286 30.22 -31.59 -83.63
C ASN A 286 30.70 -32.82 -82.85
#